data_AF-A0A0M3QZA8-F1
#
_entry.id   AF-A0A0M3QZA8-F1
#
_cell.length_a   1.000
_cell.length_b   1.000
_cell.length_c   1.000
_cell.angle_alpha   90.00
_cell.angle_beta   90.00
_cell.angle_gamma   90.00
#
_symmetry.space_group_name_H-M   'P 1'
#
loop_
_entity.id
_entity.type
_entity.pdbx_description
1 polymer ?
#
loop_
_entity_poly.entity_id
_entity_poly.type
_entity_poly.pdbx_seq_one_letter_code
_entity_poly.pdbx_strand_id
1 'polypeptide(L)'
;MDDYDIDIDLNFMQLSRQQLLQHYTGAVRQLRRLAEANYGVRPLSFDNYVIFQYFQQRNWRQLSESPSPAPLYNPTTPLMGYLKLEVLHHLLDRRRQILCWLLYLTLMSLCVAAYRYEATTNGANNGRMVQSLMYPGMRMWRRMTMPLIQRFPRLTELYDESCLMGNPFFQVEDLSCSPCAHVESVWLESEECAQLHADASNYSSAGNPDASNNELGTLAGYKQLALLQHCRKPSDHMPYTFRSNQQGFDLSDFYNIYAKNLKIFQRDAYRVHSTNQDVNNLEDLFGQFNSSSDSSNAHNLWRCNRMLPVRLLRPIFARPLRLSSMGVALERYVAMDTAKAPAYTLPETECPNVYVHQAVGTRFIILRPTSECRQRCRTLSLRLAPSFVLNYNWLYWKPISAPDPIAEGISISLIGSYC
;
A
#
# COMPACT_ATOMS: atom_id res chain seq x y z
N MET A 1 -47.81 -41.50 -23.87
CA MET A 1 -48.23 -42.58 -22.95
C MET A 1 -47.04 -43.51 -22.88
N ASP A 2 -46.16 -43.24 -21.92
CA ASP A 2 -45.30 -44.25 -21.32
C ASP A 2 -45.59 -44.11 -19.83
N ASP A 3 -46.32 -45.10 -19.31
CA ASP A 3 -46.73 -45.18 -17.92
C ASP A 3 -45.49 -45.61 -17.12
N TYR A 4 -44.69 -44.63 -16.70
CA TYR A 4 -43.59 -44.89 -15.78
C TYR A 4 -44.20 -44.96 -14.38
N ASP A 5 -44.32 -46.18 -13.86
CA ASP A 5 -44.59 -46.42 -12.44
C ASP A 5 -43.46 -45.76 -11.63
N ILE A 6 -43.78 -44.60 -11.07
CA ILE A 6 -42.90 -43.85 -10.18
C ILE A 6 -43.01 -44.50 -8.81
N ASP A 7 -42.13 -45.47 -8.54
CA ASP A 7 -42.03 -46.14 -7.25
C ASP A 7 -41.27 -45.24 -6.25
N ILE A 8 -41.82 -44.06 -5.96
CA ILE A 8 -41.37 -43.22 -4.86
C ILE A 8 -42.13 -43.71 -3.63
N ASP A 9 -41.43 -44.38 -2.73
CA ASP A 9 -41.99 -44.79 -1.45
C ASP A 9 -42.29 -43.54 -0.59
N LEU A 10 -43.55 -43.11 -0.62
CA LEU A 10 -44.09 -41.98 0.13
C LEU A 10 -44.61 -42.40 1.52
N ASN A 11 -44.31 -43.63 1.96
CA ASN A 11 -44.83 -44.14 3.21
C ASN A 11 -43.99 -43.64 4.40
N PHE A 12 -44.27 -42.42 4.85
CA PHE A 12 -43.56 -41.76 5.96
C PHE A 12 -44.05 -42.16 7.36
N MET A 13 -45.01 -43.07 7.44
CA MET A 13 -45.62 -43.47 8.71
C MET A 13 -44.71 -44.48 9.42
N GLN A 14 -44.28 -44.13 10.65
CA GLN A 14 -43.40 -44.92 11.56
C GLN A 14 -41.88 -44.75 11.42
N LEU A 15 -41.39 -43.75 10.68
CA LEU A 15 -39.94 -43.48 10.58
C LEU A 15 -39.44 -42.52 11.68
N SER A 16 -38.23 -42.77 12.21
CA SER A 16 -37.57 -41.82 13.10
C SER A 16 -37.21 -40.53 12.35
N ARG A 17 -37.15 -39.39 13.06
CA ARG A 17 -36.94 -38.06 12.46
C ARG A 17 -35.71 -38.00 11.53
N GLN A 18 -34.63 -38.69 11.88
CA GLN A 18 -33.41 -38.70 11.07
C GLN A 18 -33.58 -39.54 9.79
N GLN A 19 -34.23 -40.70 9.88
CA GLN A 19 -34.52 -41.55 8.71
C GLN A 19 -35.50 -40.86 7.75
N LEU A 20 -36.50 -40.15 8.28
CA LEU A 20 -37.46 -39.39 7.48
C LEU A 20 -36.76 -38.27 6.68
N LEU A 21 -35.84 -37.53 7.29
CA LEU A 21 -35.08 -36.48 6.59
C LEU A 21 -34.15 -37.07 5.51
N GLN A 22 -33.55 -38.23 5.76
CA GLN A 22 -32.71 -38.90 4.77
C GLN A 22 -33.54 -39.40 3.58
N HIS A 23 -34.69 -40.04 3.81
CA HIS A 23 -35.60 -40.47 2.74
C HIS A 23 -36.13 -39.27 1.94
N TYR A 24 -36.57 -38.21 2.62
CA TYR A 24 -37.06 -37.01 1.96
C TYR A 24 -35.99 -36.35 1.07
N THR A 25 -34.77 -36.19 1.59
CA THR A 25 -33.68 -35.61 0.79
C THR A 25 -33.26 -36.50 -0.38
N GLY A 26 -33.36 -37.83 -0.23
CA GLY A 26 -33.17 -38.79 -1.31
C GLY A 26 -34.19 -38.61 -2.44
N ALA A 27 -35.48 -38.59 -2.10
CA ALA A 27 -36.58 -38.43 -3.05
C ALA A 27 -36.51 -37.08 -3.78
N VAL A 28 -36.24 -35.97 -3.07
CA VAL A 28 -36.11 -34.64 -3.68
C VAL A 28 -34.94 -34.58 -4.68
N ARG A 29 -33.81 -35.26 -4.39
CA ARG A 29 -32.68 -35.34 -5.33
C ARG A 29 -33.02 -36.16 -6.58
N GLN A 30 -33.78 -37.24 -6.44
CA GLN A 30 -34.24 -38.03 -7.59
C GLN A 30 -35.18 -37.21 -8.48
N LEU A 31 -36.15 -36.51 -7.87
CA LEU A 31 -37.05 -35.61 -8.60
C LEU A 31 -36.28 -34.48 -9.30
N ARG A 32 -35.26 -33.92 -8.66
CA ARG A 32 -34.39 -32.90 -9.27
C ARG A 32 -33.71 -33.43 -10.53
N ARG A 33 -33.15 -34.65 -10.47
CA ARG A 33 -32.47 -35.27 -11.63
C ARG A 33 -33.45 -35.56 -12.77
N LEU A 34 -34.66 -36.00 -12.45
CA LEU A 34 -35.72 -36.21 -13.45
C LEU A 34 -36.17 -34.90 -14.10
N ALA A 35 -36.32 -33.83 -13.33
CA ALA A 35 -36.69 -32.52 -13.83
C ALA A 35 -35.61 -31.93 -14.77
N GLU A 36 -34.34 -32.14 -14.44
CA GLU A 36 -33.21 -31.73 -15.28
C GLU A 36 -33.13 -32.56 -16.57
N ALA A 37 -33.26 -33.89 -16.47
CA ALA A 37 -33.13 -34.79 -17.61
C ALA A 37 -34.30 -34.68 -18.62
N ASN A 38 -35.54 -34.59 -18.12
CA ASN A 38 -36.73 -34.67 -18.98
C ASN A 38 -37.30 -33.30 -19.36
N TYR A 39 -37.10 -32.28 -18.52
CA TYR A 39 -37.71 -30.95 -18.70
C TYR A 39 -36.69 -29.81 -18.77
N GLY A 40 -35.38 -30.11 -18.72
CA GLY A 40 -34.31 -29.11 -18.84
C GLY A 40 -34.31 -28.07 -17.72
N VAL A 41 -34.94 -28.37 -16.58
CA VAL A 41 -35.07 -27.43 -15.46
C VAL A 41 -33.74 -27.34 -14.73
N ARG A 42 -33.21 -26.12 -14.58
CA ARG A 42 -31.96 -25.91 -13.84
C ARG A 42 -32.13 -26.31 -12.36
N PRO A 43 -31.12 -26.94 -11.74
CA PRO A 43 -31.17 -27.39 -10.34
C PRO A 43 -31.62 -26.31 -9.35
N LEU A 44 -31.18 -25.07 -9.57
CA LEU A 44 -31.44 -23.94 -8.68
C LEU A 44 -32.90 -23.45 -8.78
N SER A 45 -33.51 -23.56 -9.96
CA SER A 45 -34.93 -23.25 -10.18
C SER A 45 -35.83 -24.30 -9.52
N PHE A 46 -35.45 -25.59 -9.59
CA PHE A 46 -36.17 -26.68 -8.93
C PHE A 46 -36.17 -26.51 -7.41
N ASP A 47 -35.03 -26.17 -6.81
CA ASP A 47 -34.92 -25.98 -5.36
C ASP A 47 -35.75 -24.80 -4.86
N ASN A 48 -35.74 -23.69 -5.59
CA ASN A 48 -36.59 -22.54 -5.28
C ASN A 48 -38.08 -22.89 -5.38
N TYR A 49 -38.47 -23.72 -6.35
CA TYR A 49 -39.84 -24.18 -6.50
C TYR A 49 -40.28 -25.07 -5.33
N VAL A 50 -39.44 -26.03 -4.91
CA VAL A 50 -39.74 -26.91 -3.76
C VAL A 50 -39.90 -26.12 -2.47
N ILE A 51 -38.99 -25.17 -2.22
CA ILE A 51 -39.05 -24.28 -1.05
C ILE A 51 -40.32 -23.42 -1.10
N PHE A 52 -40.66 -22.89 -2.27
CA PHE A 52 -41.88 -22.11 -2.47
C PHE A 52 -43.15 -22.93 -2.16
N GLN A 53 -43.24 -24.17 -2.66
CA GLN A 53 -44.36 -25.09 -2.39
C GLN A 53 -44.51 -25.39 -0.89
N TYR A 54 -43.38 -25.62 -0.19
CA TYR A 54 -43.38 -25.85 1.26
C TYR A 54 -44.04 -24.70 2.03
N PHE A 55 -43.67 -23.46 1.71
CA PHE A 55 -44.27 -22.28 2.36
C PHE A 55 -45.73 -22.07 1.96
N GLN A 56 -46.12 -22.39 0.73
CA GLN A 56 -47.50 -22.28 0.27
C GLN A 56 -48.43 -23.27 1.00
N GLN A 57 -48.02 -24.53 1.16
CA GLN A 57 -48.80 -25.55 1.88
C GLN A 57 -48.95 -25.23 3.37
N ARG A 58 -47.91 -24.68 4.00
CA ARG A 58 -47.97 -24.24 5.40
C ARG A 58 -49.00 -23.14 5.61
N ASN A 59 -49.07 -22.19 4.68
CA ASN A 59 -50.07 -21.12 4.71
C ASN A 59 -51.50 -21.66 4.53
N TRP A 60 -51.67 -22.69 3.69
CA TRP A 60 -52.95 -23.37 3.48
C TRP A 60 -53.46 -24.13 4.72
N ARG A 61 -52.58 -24.84 5.44
CA ARG A 61 -52.95 -25.53 6.69
C ARG A 61 -53.34 -24.59 7.82
N GLN A 62 -52.74 -23.39 7.89
CA GLN A 62 -53.13 -22.37 8.87
C GLN A 62 -54.50 -21.75 8.57
N LEU A 63 -54.98 -21.80 7.32
CA LEU A 63 -56.32 -21.33 6.96
C LEU A 63 -57.42 -22.40 7.18
N SER A 64 -57.07 -23.69 7.22
CA SER A 64 -58.06 -24.78 7.38
C SER A 64 -58.49 -25.06 8.83
N GLU A 65 -57.85 -24.43 9.82
CA GLU A 65 -58.22 -24.57 11.25
C GLU A 65 -59.16 -23.45 11.76
N SER A 66 -59.57 -22.50 10.91
CA SER A 66 -60.55 -21.46 11.28
C SER A 66 -61.97 -21.79 10.83
N PRO A 67 -62.99 -21.74 11.71
CA PRO A 67 -64.37 -22.05 11.36
C PRO A 67 -65.08 -20.82 10.81
N SER A 68 -64.84 -20.45 9.54
CA SER A 68 -65.75 -19.56 8.80
C SER A 68 -65.58 -19.73 7.29
N PRO A 69 -66.69 -19.74 6.50
CA PRO A 69 -66.62 -19.90 5.07
C PRO A 69 -66.42 -18.54 4.41
N ALA A 70 -65.28 -18.33 3.77
CA ALA A 70 -65.09 -17.23 2.82
C ALA A 70 -64.34 -17.74 1.57
N PRO A 71 -64.90 -17.57 0.36
CA PRO A 71 -64.36 -18.16 -0.86
C PRO A 71 -63.38 -17.23 -1.59
N LEU A 72 -62.68 -17.82 -2.58
CA LEU A 72 -61.84 -17.19 -3.60
C LEU A 72 -60.49 -16.62 -3.16
N TYR A 73 -59.48 -17.50 -3.07
CA TYR A 73 -58.12 -17.13 -3.46
C TYR A 73 -57.72 -17.93 -4.70
N ASN A 74 -57.73 -17.26 -5.85
CA ASN A 74 -57.36 -17.85 -7.14
C ASN A 74 -55.90 -18.36 -7.11
N PRO A 75 -55.63 -19.62 -7.51
CA PRO A 75 -54.29 -20.21 -7.47
C PRO A 75 -53.31 -19.64 -8.53
N THR A 76 -53.72 -18.63 -9.30
CA THR A 76 -52.95 -18.07 -10.43
C THR A 76 -52.03 -16.90 -10.08
N THR A 77 -52.17 -16.30 -8.88
CA THR A 77 -51.35 -15.16 -8.44
C THR A 77 -49.90 -15.49 -8.02
N PRO A 78 -49.55 -16.65 -7.41
CA PRO A 78 -48.17 -16.92 -7.01
C PRO A 78 -47.23 -17.28 -8.17
N LEU A 79 -47.73 -17.99 -9.20
CA LEU A 79 -46.96 -18.36 -10.39
C LEU A 79 -46.59 -17.12 -11.22
N MET A 80 -47.51 -16.16 -11.30
CA MET A 80 -47.29 -14.88 -11.98
C MET A 80 -46.24 -14.01 -11.26
N GLY A 81 -46.13 -14.11 -9.92
CA GLY A 81 -45.09 -13.44 -9.14
C GLY A 81 -43.70 -14.02 -9.41
N TYR A 82 -43.59 -15.35 -9.47
CA TYR A 82 -42.34 -16.06 -9.78
C TYR A 82 -41.87 -15.81 -11.23
N LEU A 83 -42.79 -15.90 -12.20
CA LEU A 83 -42.51 -15.57 -13.61
C LEU A 83 -42.08 -14.10 -13.78
N LYS A 84 -42.71 -13.16 -13.08
CA LYS A 84 -42.29 -11.75 -13.10
C LYS A 84 -40.88 -11.54 -12.54
N LEU A 85 -40.50 -12.28 -11.49
CA LEU A 85 -39.15 -12.23 -10.94
C LEU A 85 -38.11 -12.88 -11.86
N GLU A 86 -38.41 -14.03 -12.48
CA GLU A 86 -37.50 -14.65 -13.46
C GLU A 86 -37.34 -13.80 -14.72
N VAL A 87 -38.43 -13.18 -15.20
CA VAL A 87 -38.37 -12.25 -16.34
C VAL A 87 -37.57 -11.00 -15.97
N LEU A 88 -37.75 -10.43 -14.77
CA LEU A 88 -36.97 -9.30 -14.30
C LEU A 88 -35.48 -9.66 -14.17
N HIS A 89 -35.18 -10.84 -13.64
CA HIS A 89 -33.81 -11.34 -13.53
C HIS A 89 -33.18 -11.54 -14.91
N HIS A 90 -33.90 -12.15 -15.86
CA HIS A 90 -33.45 -12.31 -17.25
C HIS A 90 -33.24 -10.96 -17.96
N LEU A 91 -34.10 -9.97 -17.71
CA LEU A 91 -33.94 -8.63 -18.29
C LEU A 91 -32.73 -7.89 -17.71
N LEU A 92 -32.49 -7.99 -16.40
CA LEU A 92 -31.31 -7.41 -15.76
C LEU A 92 -30.03 -8.12 -16.23
N ASP A 93 -30.06 -9.43 -16.39
CA ASP A 93 -28.89 -10.20 -16.82
C ASP A 93 -28.56 -9.94 -18.29
N ARG A 94 -29.57 -9.80 -19.17
CA ARG A 94 -29.37 -9.33 -20.54
C ARG A 94 -28.81 -7.92 -20.59
N ARG A 95 -29.31 -6.98 -19.77
CA ARG A 95 -28.76 -5.61 -19.73
C ARG A 95 -27.31 -5.60 -19.25
N ARG A 96 -26.96 -6.44 -18.28
CA ARG A 96 -25.59 -6.62 -17.81
C ARG A 96 -24.68 -7.21 -18.89
N GLN A 97 -25.14 -8.25 -19.59
CA GLN A 97 -24.41 -8.85 -20.71
C GLN A 97 -24.19 -7.86 -21.86
N ILE A 98 -25.20 -7.05 -22.21
CA ILE A 98 -25.08 -6.01 -23.22
C ILE A 98 -24.05 -4.95 -22.80
N LEU A 99 -24.06 -4.52 -21.55
CA LEU A 99 -23.06 -3.60 -21.00
C LEU A 99 -21.64 -4.19 -21.06
N CYS A 100 -21.46 -5.46 -20.68
CA CYS A 100 -20.16 -6.15 -20.78
C CYS A 100 -19.68 -6.27 -22.23
N TRP A 101 -20.57 -6.59 -23.17
CA TRP A 101 -20.25 -6.65 -24.60
C TRP A 101 -19.87 -5.28 -25.18
N LEU A 102 -20.60 -4.22 -24.81
CA LEU A 102 -20.25 -2.86 -25.20
C LEU A 102 -18.89 -2.44 -24.65
N LEU A 103 -18.59 -2.79 -23.40
CA LEU A 103 -17.31 -2.49 -22.76
C LEU A 103 -16.15 -3.27 -23.39
N TYR A 104 -16.38 -4.53 -23.77
CA TYR A 104 -15.41 -5.32 -24.52
C TYR A 104 -15.16 -4.72 -25.91
N LEU A 105 -16.21 -4.32 -26.63
CA LEU A 105 -16.09 -3.68 -27.95
C LEU A 105 -15.36 -2.34 -27.89
N THR A 106 -15.61 -1.52 -26.87
CA THR A 106 -14.88 -0.26 -26.68
C THR A 106 -13.41 -0.51 -26.34
N LEU A 107 -13.11 -1.51 -25.52
CA LEU A 107 -11.74 -1.89 -25.18
C LEU A 107 -10.98 -2.41 -26.41
N MET A 108 -11.59 -3.28 -27.21
CA MET A 108 -11.01 -3.77 -28.46
C MET A 108 -10.80 -2.66 -29.49
N SER A 109 -11.75 -1.72 -29.61
CA SER A 109 -11.63 -0.54 -30.46
C SER A 109 -10.45 0.34 -30.03
N LEU A 110 -10.29 0.57 -28.72
CA LEU A 110 -9.16 1.32 -28.17
C LEU A 110 -7.82 0.62 -28.41
N CYS A 111 -7.75 -0.72 -28.26
CA CYS A 111 -6.56 -1.49 -28.57
C CYS A 111 -6.17 -1.41 -30.05
N VAL A 112 -7.14 -1.48 -30.96
CA VAL A 112 -6.91 -1.33 -32.41
C VAL A 112 -6.47 0.10 -32.75
N ALA A 113 -7.07 1.12 -32.12
CA ALA A 113 -6.66 2.51 -32.29
C ALA A 113 -5.23 2.76 -31.78
N ALA A 114 -4.87 2.20 -30.62
CA ALA A 114 -3.52 2.27 -30.07
C ALA A 114 -2.50 1.57 -30.99
N TYR A 115 -2.81 0.37 -31.47
CA TYR A 115 -1.95 -0.38 -32.41
C TYR A 115 -1.79 0.35 -33.75
N ARG A 116 -2.86 0.94 -34.30
CA ARG A 116 -2.81 1.75 -35.53
C ARG A 116 -2.00 3.02 -35.33
N TYR A 117 -2.13 3.68 -34.18
CA TYR A 117 -1.36 4.86 -33.82
C TYR A 117 0.13 4.55 -33.69
N GLU A 118 0.49 3.45 -33.03
CA GLU A 118 1.87 2.97 -32.94
C GLU A 118 2.43 2.57 -34.31
N ALA A 119 1.68 1.84 -35.13
CA ALA A 119 2.14 1.36 -36.44
C ALA A 119 2.30 2.48 -37.49
N THR A 120 1.60 3.61 -37.35
CA THR A 120 1.66 4.72 -38.33
C THR A 120 2.67 5.81 -37.96
N THR A 121 3.22 5.82 -36.75
CA THR A 121 4.11 6.88 -36.28
C THR A 121 5.41 6.35 -35.68
N ASN A 122 6.23 5.70 -36.52
CA ASN A 122 7.65 5.40 -36.24
C ASN A 122 8.52 6.69 -36.26
N GLY A 123 8.32 7.58 -35.30
CA GLY A 123 9.11 8.82 -35.17
C GLY A 123 9.41 9.15 -33.71
N ALA A 124 10.67 9.48 -33.41
CA ALA A 124 11.31 9.66 -32.11
C ALA A 124 10.67 10.67 -31.09
N ASN A 125 9.46 11.16 -31.34
CA ASN A 125 8.76 12.15 -30.53
C ASN A 125 7.79 11.56 -29.48
N ASN A 126 7.54 10.23 -29.50
CA ASN A 126 6.47 9.61 -28.69
C ASN A 126 6.77 9.49 -27.18
N GLY A 127 8.03 9.43 -26.76
CA GLY A 127 8.37 9.30 -25.34
C GLY A 127 7.84 10.44 -24.46
N ARG A 128 7.79 11.67 -25.01
CA ARG A 128 7.33 12.86 -24.28
C ARG A 128 5.80 12.98 -24.23
N MET A 129 5.10 12.52 -25.27
CA MET A 129 3.64 12.63 -25.33
C MET A 129 2.95 11.58 -24.44
N VAL A 130 3.44 10.34 -24.43
CA VAL A 130 2.95 9.28 -23.53
C VAL A 130 3.16 9.65 -22.06
N GLN A 131 4.32 10.20 -21.70
CA GLN A 131 4.59 10.74 -20.37
C GLN A 131 3.61 11.87 -19.99
N SER A 132 3.24 12.74 -20.94
CA SER A 132 2.30 13.85 -20.69
C SER A 132 0.84 13.40 -20.49
N LEU A 133 0.43 12.29 -21.11
CA LEU A 133 -0.92 11.71 -21.02
C LEU A 133 -1.09 10.78 -19.81
N MET A 134 0.01 10.24 -19.29
CA MET A 134 -0.01 9.32 -18.14
C MET A 134 -0.62 9.98 -16.89
N TYR A 135 -0.25 11.22 -16.59
CA TYR A 135 -0.72 11.90 -15.38
C TYR A 135 -2.23 12.25 -15.41
N PRO A 136 -2.78 12.84 -16.49
CA PRO A 136 -4.23 12.99 -16.65
C PRO A 136 -4.97 11.64 -16.63
N GLY A 137 -4.41 10.60 -17.27
CA GLY A 137 -4.98 9.25 -17.28
C GLY A 137 -5.09 8.64 -15.88
N MET A 138 -4.00 8.67 -15.11
CA MET A 138 -4.00 8.21 -13.72
C MET A 138 -4.99 9.01 -12.85
N ARG A 139 -5.14 10.31 -13.10
CA ARG A 139 -6.11 11.14 -12.37
C ARG A 139 -7.56 10.76 -12.68
N MET A 140 -7.87 10.44 -13.94
CA MET A 140 -9.19 9.96 -14.34
C MET A 140 -9.46 8.57 -13.75
N TRP A 141 -8.50 7.66 -13.85
CA TRP A 141 -8.58 6.32 -13.26
C TRP A 141 -8.83 6.36 -11.76
N ARG A 142 -8.11 7.23 -11.03
CA ARG A 142 -8.31 7.45 -9.60
C ARG A 142 -9.72 7.93 -9.28
N ARG A 143 -10.31 8.81 -10.09
CA ARG A 143 -11.70 9.26 -9.90
C ARG A 143 -12.71 8.15 -10.15
N MET A 144 -12.49 7.32 -11.16
CA MET A 144 -13.37 6.19 -11.48
C MET A 144 -13.30 5.09 -10.40
N THR A 145 -12.12 4.85 -9.82
CA THR A 145 -11.90 3.82 -8.79
C THR A 145 -12.20 4.30 -7.36
N MET A 146 -12.32 5.62 -7.13
CA MET A 146 -12.64 6.18 -5.81
C MET A 146 -13.90 5.59 -5.12
N PRO A 147 -15.06 5.45 -5.80
CA PRO A 147 -16.25 4.87 -5.15
C PRO A 147 -16.06 3.38 -4.78
N LEU A 148 -15.25 2.63 -5.54
CA LEU A 148 -14.93 1.24 -5.24
C LEU A 148 -14.06 1.14 -3.97
N ILE A 149 -13.03 1.99 -3.89
CA ILE A 149 -12.13 2.06 -2.72
C ILE A 149 -12.89 2.48 -1.46
N GLN A 150 -13.81 3.44 -1.57
CA GLN A 150 -14.66 3.86 -0.44
C GLN A 150 -15.59 2.74 0.04
N ARG A 151 -16.03 1.85 -0.85
CA ARG A 151 -16.89 0.72 -0.48
C ARG A 151 -16.12 -0.42 0.18
N PHE A 152 -14.86 -0.63 -0.19
CA PHE A 152 -14.02 -1.73 0.29
C PHE A 152 -12.66 -1.22 0.84
N PRO A 153 -12.64 -0.57 2.01
CA PRO A 153 -11.40 -0.02 2.58
C PRO A 153 -10.36 -1.09 2.94
N ARG A 154 -10.79 -2.33 3.20
CA ARG A 154 -9.86 -3.46 3.44
C ARG A 154 -9.04 -3.84 2.21
N LEU A 155 -9.53 -3.59 1.00
CA LEU A 155 -8.78 -3.89 -0.22
C LEU A 155 -7.55 -2.98 -0.34
N THR A 156 -7.66 -1.73 0.11
CA THR A 156 -6.52 -0.82 0.16
C THR A 156 -5.49 -1.20 1.22
N GLU A 157 -5.90 -1.85 2.32
CA GLU A 157 -4.94 -2.33 3.33
C GLU A 157 -4.05 -3.46 2.78
N LEU A 158 -4.63 -4.38 1.99
CA LEU A 158 -3.88 -5.45 1.32
C LEU A 158 -2.94 -4.92 0.24
N TYR A 159 -3.30 -3.81 -0.43
CA TYR A 159 -2.45 -3.17 -1.43
C TYR A 159 -1.20 -2.53 -0.81
N ASP A 160 -1.29 -2.08 0.45
CA ASP A 160 -0.17 -1.51 1.18
C ASP A 160 0.81 -2.58 1.74
N GLU A 161 0.49 -3.88 1.59
CA GLU A 161 1.40 -4.97 1.92
C GLU A 161 2.24 -5.34 0.70
N SER A 162 3.40 -4.68 0.58
CA SER A 162 4.49 -5.12 -0.26
C SER A 162 4.94 -6.51 0.21
N CYS A 163 4.62 -7.55 -0.59
CA CYS A 163 5.10 -8.93 -0.44
C CYS A 163 4.35 -9.85 0.55
N LEU A 164 3.05 -10.09 0.32
CA LEU A 164 2.33 -11.22 0.93
C LEU A 164 2.93 -12.60 0.54
N MET A 165 3.52 -12.71 -0.66
CA MET A 165 4.27 -13.88 -1.11
C MET A 165 5.47 -13.42 -1.95
N GLY A 166 6.67 -13.82 -1.55
CA GLY A 166 7.88 -13.63 -2.36
C GLY A 166 7.77 -14.45 -3.65
N ASN A 167 8.13 -13.85 -4.79
CA ASN A 167 8.14 -14.58 -6.06
C ASN A 167 9.30 -15.59 -6.06
N PRO A 168 9.03 -16.91 -6.00
CA PRO A 168 10.09 -17.91 -5.93
C PRO A 168 10.90 -18.02 -7.23
N PHE A 169 10.41 -17.44 -8.33
CA PHE A 169 11.07 -17.42 -9.62
C PHE A 169 11.82 -16.11 -9.90
N PHE A 170 11.75 -15.14 -9.00
CA PHE A 170 12.51 -13.91 -9.14
C PHE A 170 13.96 -14.16 -8.70
N GLN A 171 14.86 -14.14 -9.67
CA GLN A 171 16.29 -14.09 -9.43
C GLN A 171 16.74 -12.65 -9.72
N VAL A 172 17.36 -12.01 -8.73
CA VAL A 172 17.97 -10.70 -8.91
C VAL A 172 19.12 -10.90 -9.90
N GLU A 173 19.11 -10.17 -11.04
CA GLU A 173 20.23 -10.16 -11.98
C GLU A 173 21.54 -9.86 -11.24
N ASP A 174 22.67 -10.44 -11.71
CA ASP A 174 23.97 -10.29 -11.07
C ASP A 174 24.29 -8.81 -10.82
N LEU A 175 24.21 -8.42 -9.54
CA LEU A 175 24.41 -7.04 -9.12
C LEU A 175 25.85 -6.62 -9.42
N SER A 176 26.02 -5.61 -10.28
CA SER A 176 27.34 -5.08 -10.58
C SER A 176 27.90 -4.32 -9.36
N CYS A 177 28.88 -4.88 -8.67
CA CYS A 177 29.45 -4.27 -7.44
C CYS A 177 30.46 -3.13 -7.69
N SER A 178 30.71 -2.75 -8.94
CA SER A 178 31.63 -1.67 -9.30
C SER A 178 31.34 -0.33 -8.60
N PRO A 179 30.06 0.07 -8.36
CA PRO A 179 29.75 1.34 -7.71
C PRO A 179 30.17 1.43 -6.23
N CYS A 180 30.27 0.31 -5.52
CA CYS A 180 30.70 0.31 -4.11
C CYS A 180 32.17 -0.05 -3.90
N ALA A 181 32.86 -0.57 -4.93
CA ALA A 181 34.22 -1.10 -4.81
C ALA A 181 35.27 -0.06 -4.40
N HIS A 182 35.09 1.20 -4.80
CA HIS A 182 36.04 2.30 -4.55
C HIS A 182 35.63 3.20 -3.38
N VAL A 183 34.58 2.85 -2.65
CA VAL A 183 34.06 3.66 -1.55
C VAL A 183 34.81 3.28 -0.27
N GLU A 184 35.65 4.19 0.24
CA GLU A 184 36.42 3.98 1.47
C GLU A 184 35.74 4.56 2.72
N SER A 185 35.01 5.66 2.56
CA SER A 185 34.32 6.36 3.64
C SER A 185 33.01 6.98 3.15
N VAL A 186 32.12 7.31 4.08
CA VAL A 186 30.92 8.09 3.77
C VAL A 186 31.32 9.53 3.49
N TRP A 187 30.83 10.09 2.39
CA TRP A 187 31.13 11.48 2.05
C TRP A 187 30.37 12.44 2.95
N LEU A 188 31.08 13.34 3.62
CA LEU A 188 30.52 14.37 4.50
C LEU A 188 30.46 15.69 3.73
N GLU A 189 29.27 16.26 3.57
CA GLU A 189 29.13 17.60 2.98
C GLU A 189 29.73 18.64 3.92
N SER A 190 30.64 19.47 3.41
CA SER A 190 31.18 20.61 4.15
C SER A 190 30.15 21.74 4.27
N GLU A 191 30.30 22.59 5.29
CA GLU A 191 29.40 23.73 5.50
C GLU A 191 29.43 24.73 4.32
N GLU A 192 30.59 24.88 3.67
CA GLU A 192 30.76 25.71 2.47
C GLU A 192 29.88 25.21 1.31
N CYS A 193 29.82 23.88 1.13
CA CYS A 193 28.93 23.26 0.16
C CYS A 193 27.47 23.41 0.57
N ALA A 194 27.15 23.28 1.86
CA ALA A 194 25.79 23.46 2.34
C ALA A 194 25.23 24.85 1.99
N GLN A 195 26.03 25.90 2.16
CA GLN A 195 25.67 27.30 1.88
C GLN A 195 25.48 27.56 0.38
N LEU A 196 26.41 27.10 -0.46
CA LEU A 196 26.37 27.37 -1.91
C LEU A 196 25.08 26.85 -2.58
N HIS A 197 24.59 25.70 -2.14
CA HIS A 197 23.32 25.15 -2.66
C HIS A 197 22.08 25.79 -2.02
N ALA A 198 22.16 26.30 -0.79
CA ALA A 198 21.07 27.09 -0.21
C ALA A 198 20.84 28.37 -1.04
N ASP A 199 21.92 29.04 -1.43
CA ASP A 199 21.88 30.22 -2.28
C ASP A 199 21.34 29.91 -3.69
N ALA A 200 21.75 28.79 -4.28
CA ALA A 200 21.23 28.33 -5.57
C ALA A 200 19.71 28.06 -5.53
N SER A 201 19.20 27.50 -4.42
CA SER A 201 17.77 27.24 -4.25
C SER A 201 16.95 28.54 -4.14
N ASN A 202 17.48 29.55 -3.48
CA ASN A 202 16.86 30.88 -3.39
C ASN A 202 16.83 31.59 -4.75
N TYR A 203 17.89 31.45 -5.56
CA TYR A 203 17.95 32.03 -6.90
C TYR A 203 16.92 31.39 -7.86
N SER A 204 16.70 30.08 -7.75
CA SER A 204 15.72 29.35 -8.58
C SER A 204 14.25 29.68 -8.28
N SER A 205 13.98 30.32 -7.13
CA SER A 205 12.62 30.74 -6.74
C SER A 205 12.33 32.22 -7.04
N ALA A 206 13.35 33.00 -7.42
CA ALA A 206 13.21 34.36 -7.93
C ALA A 206 13.20 34.30 -9.46
N GLY A 207 12.01 34.18 -10.06
CA GLY A 207 11.84 34.34 -11.49
C GLY A 207 12.10 35.80 -11.90
N ASN A 208 13.38 36.16 -12.06
CA ASN A 208 13.78 37.45 -12.62
C ASN A 208 14.44 37.19 -13.99
N PRO A 209 13.84 37.60 -15.11
CA PRO A 209 14.37 37.31 -16.45
C PRO A 209 15.53 38.22 -16.87
N ASP A 210 15.89 39.23 -16.09
CA ASP A 210 16.93 40.20 -16.47
C ASP A 210 18.19 40.01 -15.64
N ALA A 211 19.09 39.14 -16.12
CA ALA A 211 20.48 39.10 -15.70
C ALA A 211 21.40 38.82 -16.89
N SER A 212 21.19 39.54 -18.00
CA SER A 212 22.29 39.85 -18.90
C SER A 212 22.98 41.10 -18.37
N ASN A 213 24.28 40.99 -18.13
CA ASN A 213 25.24 42.05 -17.82
C ASN A 213 25.43 42.33 -16.32
N ASN A 214 26.40 41.63 -15.74
CA ASN A 214 27.45 42.30 -14.98
C ASN A 214 28.70 41.42 -14.97
N GLU A 215 29.74 41.92 -15.63
CA GLU A 215 31.12 41.45 -15.49
C GLU A 215 31.55 41.62 -14.03
N LEU A 216 31.61 40.53 -13.28
CA LEU A 216 32.16 40.52 -11.92
C LEU A 216 33.28 39.48 -11.85
N GLY A 217 34.52 39.96 -12.02
CA GLY A 217 35.77 39.36 -11.56
C GLY A 217 36.01 37.90 -11.93
N THR A 218 36.82 37.67 -12.95
CA THR A 218 37.34 36.35 -13.36
C THR A 218 37.83 35.50 -12.18
N LEU A 219 38.44 36.07 -11.15
CA LEU A 219 38.88 35.33 -9.94
C LEU A 219 37.72 34.82 -9.05
N ALA A 220 36.61 35.56 -8.95
CA ALA A 220 35.43 35.14 -8.20
C ALA A 220 34.67 34.03 -8.94
N GLY A 221 34.56 34.14 -10.27
CA GLY A 221 33.99 33.10 -11.13
C GLY A 221 34.77 31.78 -11.08
N TYR A 222 36.11 31.83 -11.14
CA TYR A 222 36.94 30.62 -11.00
C TYR A 222 36.84 29.98 -9.61
N LYS A 223 36.77 30.79 -8.54
CA LYS A 223 36.51 30.28 -7.18
C LYS A 223 35.13 29.63 -7.06
N GLN A 224 34.08 30.23 -7.62
CA GLN A 224 32.73 29.67 -7.65
C GLN A 224 32.69 28.35 -8.41
N LEU A 225 33.35 28.27 -9.57
CA LEU A 225 33.44 27.04 -10.38
C LEU A 225 34.23 25.93 -9.67
N ALA A 226 35.34 26.28 -9.01
CA ALA A 226 36.11 25.34 -8.21
C ALA A 226 35.30 24.82 -7.01
N LEU A 227 34.53 25.70 -6.35
CA LEU A 227 33.66 25.34 -5.23
C LEU A 227 32.46 24.49 -5.70
N LEU A 228 31.87 24.79 -6.86
CA LEU A 228 30.83 23.95 -7.50
C LEU A 228 31.37 22.56 -7.87
N GLN A 229 32.62 22.47 -8.34
CA GLN A 229 33.26 21.21 -8.64
C GLN A 229 33.60 20.41 -7.37
N HIS A 230 34.00 21.10 -6.29
CA HIS A 230 34.25 20.51 -4.98
C HIS A 230 32.96 20.03 -4.29
N CYS A 231 31.87 20.77 -4.45
CA CYS A 231 30.55 20.50 -3.88
C CYS A 231 29.66 19.67 -4.82
N ARG A 232 30.25 19.06 -5.83
CA ARG A 232 29.55 18.16 -6.75
C ARG A 232 29.14 16.91 -5.96
N LYS A 233 27.83 16.65 -5.94
CA LYS A 233 27.24 15.45 -5.33
C LYS A 233 28.02 14.21 -5.79
N PRO A 234 28.39 13.29 -4.87
CA PRO A 234 29.03 12.04 -5.27
C PRO A 234 28.09 11.23 -6.18
N SER A 235 28.65 10.26 -6.91
CA SER A 235 27.89 9.38 -7.80
C SER A 235 26.67 8.79 -7.09
N ASP A 236 25.57 8.55 -7.82
CA ASP A 236 24.25 8.22 -7.24
C ASP A 236 24.20 7.00 -6.30
N HIS A 237 25.23 6.16 -6.29
CA HIS A 237 25.32 4.96 -5.45
C HIS A 237 26.26 5.07 -4.25
N MET A 238 26.97 6.21 -4.11
CA MET A 238 27.89 6.43 -3.01
C MET A 238 27.12 6.99 -1.80
N PRO A 239 27.30 6.42 -0.60
CA PRO A 239 26.67 6.95 0.60
C PRO A 239 27.27 8.31 0.97
N TYR A 240 26.38 9.23 1.32
CA TYR A 240 26.77 10.59 1.67
C TYR A 240 25.87 11.17 2.75
N THR A 241 26.40 12.11 3.51
CA THR A 241 25.70 12.78 4.61
C THR A 241 25.72 14.27 4.41
N PHE A 242 24.59 14.92 4.71
CA PHE A 242 24.46 16.36 4.64
C PHE A 242 23.60 16.89 5.78
N ARG A 243 23.75 18.18 6.07
CA ARG A 243 22.96 18.84 7.11
C ARG A 243 21.61 19.27 6.56
N SER A 244 20.55 18.93 7.29
CA SER A 244 19.18 19.38 7.03
C SER A 244 18.94 20.72 7.72
N ASN A 245 18.08 21.55 7.12
CA ASN A 245 17.61 22.81 7.72
C ASN A 245 16.50 22.52 8.75
N GLN A 246 16.84 21.75 9.79
CA GLN A 246 15.94 21.39 10.88
C GLN A 246 16.34 22.16 12.15
N GLN A 247 15.34 22.71 12.84
CA GLN A 247 15.50 23.31 14.16
C GLN A 247 15.62 22.23 15.24
N GLY A 248 16.33 22.53 16.33
CA GLY A 248 16.40 21.65 17.49
C GLY A 248 14.99 21.31 17.98
N PHE A 249 14.76 20.05 18.32
CA PHE A 249 13.44 19.53 18.63
C PHE A 249 13.52 18.57 19.81
N ASP A 250 12.57 18.70 20.73
CA ASP A 250 12.51 17.88 21.94
C ASP A 250 11.46 16.77 21.82
N LEU A 251 11.62 15.74 22.65
CA LEU A 251 10.66 14.63 22.73
C LEU A 251 9.24 15.10 23.08
N SER A 252 9.12 16.15 23.90
CA SER A 252 7.83 16.75 24.27
C SER A 252 7.08 17.30 23.06
N ASP A 253 7.78 17.94 22.13
CA ASP A 253 7.17 18.48 20.92
C ASP A 253 6.67 17.34 20.01
N PHE A 254 7.41 16.22 19.98
CA PHE A 254 7.02 15.01 19.25
C PHE A 254 5.68 14.49 19.79
N TYR A 255 5.62 14.34 21.10
CA TYR A 255 4.45 13.87 21.82
C TYR A 255 3.25 14.81 21.62
N ASN A 256 3.46 16.12 21.66
CA ASN A 256 2.40 17.11 21.43
C ASN A 256 1.76 16.98 20.04
N ILE A 257 2.56 16.73 19.00
CA ILE A 257 2.06 16.50 17.64
C ILE A 257 1.22 15.21 17.58
N TYR A 258 1.68 14.14 18.22
CA TYR A 258 0.95 12.89 18.33
C TYR A 258 -0.38 13.08 19.08
N ALA A 259 -0.35 13.60 20.31
CA ALA A 259 -1.51 13.76 21.18
C ALA A 259 -2.60 14.63 20.53
N LYS A 260 -2.22 15.72 19.86
CA LYS A 260 -3.15 16.60 19.14
C LYS A 260 -3.84 15.91 17.96
N ASN A 261 -3.19 14.92 17.34
CA ASN A 261 -3.66 14.26 16.12
C ASN A 261 -3.91 12.75 16.31
N LEU A 262 -4.19 12.31 17.54
CA LEU A 262 -4.34 10.90 17.93
C LEU A 262 -5.20 10.09 16.95
N LYS A 263 -6.40 10.61 16.62
CA LYS A 263 -7.36 9.95 15.72
C LYS A 263 -6.80 9.70 14.31
N ILE A 264 -5.92 10.58 13.82
CA ILE A 264 -5.32 10.45 12.49
C ILE A 264 -4.26 9.36 12.54
N PHE A 265 -3.37 9.38 13.54
CA PHE A 265 -2.32 8.39 13.67
C PHE A 265 -2.85 6.98 13.95
N GLN A 266 -3.87 6.84 14.82
CA GLN A 266 -4.52 5.54 15.07
C GLN A 266 -5.26 4.98 13.84
N ARG A 267 -5.75 5.83 12.94
CA ARG A 267 -6.42 5.38 11.72
C ARG A 267 -5.42 5.04 10.60
N ASP A 268 -4.46 5.92 10.38
CA ASP A 268 -3.64 5.94 9.16
C ASP A 268 -2.19 5.46 9.38
N ALA A 269 -1.74 5.29 10.62
CA ALA A 269 -0.37 4.88 10.98
C ALA A 269 -0.34 4.14 12.33
N TYR A 270 -1.16 3.10 12.52
CA TYR A 270 -1.28 2.42 13.83
C TYR A 270 -0.18 1.39 14.11
N ARG A 271 0.61 1.00 13.10
CA ARG A 271 1.53 -0.15 13.19
C ARG A 271 2.83 0.25 13.86
N VAL A 272 3.10 -0.37 15.01
CA VAL A 272 4.34 -0.23 15.77
C VAL A 272 4.95 -1.61 15.93
N HIS A 273 6.27 -1.70 15.77
CA HIS A 273 7.05 -2.87 16.09
C HIS A 273 8.06 -2.50 17.17
N SER A 274 8.10 -3.25 18.26
CA SER A 274 9.06 -3.07 19.32
C SER A 274 9.76 -4.37 19.64
N THR A 275 10.98 -4.27 20.16
CA THR A 275 11.64 -5.37 20.87
C THR A 275 11.07 -5.61 22.25
N ASN A 276 10.41 -4.60 22.83
CA ASN A 276 9.68 -4.75 24.08
C ASN A 276 8.30 -5.35 23.81
N GLN A 277 7.98 -6.46 24.47
CA GLN A 277 6.71 -7.16 24.32
C GLN A 277 5.51 -6.34 24.86
N ASP A 278 5.78 -5.38 25.74
CA ASP A 278 4.76 -4.52 26.32
C ASP A 278 4.26 -3.43 25.34
N VAL A 279 5.01 -3.16 24.27
CA VAL A 279 4.70 -2.10 23.30
C VAL A 279 4.04 -2.69 22.05
N ASN A 280 2.71 -2.62 21.99
CA ASN A 280 1.94 -3.15 20.87
C ASN A 280 1.24 -2.07 20.04
N ASN A 281 0.99 -0.91 20.65
CA ASN A 281 0.32 0.20 20.01
C ASN A 281 1.06 1.53 20.27
N LEU A 282 0.57 2.62 19.66
CA LEU A 282 1.17 3.95 19.81
C LEU A 282 1.02 4.50 21.24
N GLU A 283 -0.07 4.20 21.93
CA GLU A 283 -0.28 4.66 23.31
C GLU A 283 0.74 4.00 24.25
N ASP A 284 1.00 2.70 24.09
CA ASP A 284 2.03 1.97 24.83
C ASP A 284 3.43 2.54 24.52
N LEU A 285 3.70 2.82 23.23
CA LEU A 285 4.98 3.39 22.78
C LEU A 285 5.25 4.73 23.45
N PHE A 286 4.29 5.66 23.41
CA PHE A 286 4.47 6.96 24.05
C PHE A 286 4.35 6.90 25.57
N GLY A 287 3.61 5.93 26.11
CA GLY A 287 3.55 5.62 27.54
C GLY A 287 4.89 5.14 28.10
N GLN A 288 5.65 4.35 27.31
CA GLN A 288 6.99 3.90 27.67
C GLN A 288 7.95 5.08 27.90
N PHE A 289 7.84 6.13 27.08
CA PHE A 289 8.71 7.31 27.18
C PHE A 289 8.33 8.26 28.33
N ASN A 290 7.06 8.26 28.75
CA ASN A 290 6.61 9.07 29.89
C ASN A 290 6.89 8.38 31.23
N SER A 291 6.94 7.05 31.22
CA SER A 291 7.35 6.25 32.37
C SER A 291 8.86 6.38 32.51
N SER A 292 9.35 6.86 33.65
CA SER A 292 10.79 7.03 33.97
C SER A 292 11.60 5.72 34.04
N SER A 293 11.07 4.64 33.44
CA SER A 293 11.71 3.36 33.20
C SER A 293 12.60 3.41 31.96
N ASP A 294 13.68 4.19 32.04
CA ASP A 294 14.84 4.17 31.12
C ASP A 294 15.57 2.80 31.11
N SER A 295 15.05 1.79 31.81
CA SER A 295 15.67 0.47 31.98
C SER A 295 15.37 -0.52 30.86
N SER A 296 14.37 -0.26 30.01
CA SER A 296 14.04 -1.15 28.90
C SER A 296 14.85 -0.80 27.66
N ASN A 297 15.88 -1.60 27.36
CA ASN A 297 16.70 -1.48 26.15
C ASN A 297 15.89 -1.91 24.91
N ALA A 298 14.99 -1.03 24.46
CA ALA A 298 14.10 -1.30 23.34
C ALA A 298 14.42 -0.39 22.15
N HIS A 299 14.39 -1.00 20.97
CA HIS A 299 14.19 -0.28 19.72
C HIS A 299 12.72 -0.36 19.31
N ASN A 300 12.18 0.74 18.79
CA ASN A 300 10.80 0.82 18.33
C ASN A 300 10.75 1.40 16.92
N LEU A 301 9.99 0.76 16.05
CA LEU A 301 9.81 1.13 14.67
C LEU A 301 8.34 1.41 14.39
N TRP A 302 8.03 2.65 14.04
CA TRP A 302 6.69 3.10 13.70
C TRP A 302 6.53 3.27 12.20
N ARG A 303 5.64 2.48 11.56
CA ARG A 303 5.40 2.49 10.11
C ARG A 303 4.36 3.55 9.73
N CYS A 304 4.76 4.51 8.91
CA CYS A 304 3.97 5.65 8.43
C CYS A 304 3.81 5.61 6.91
N ASN A 305 2.75 4.95 6.40
CA ASN A 305 2.58 4.73 4.94
C ASN A 305 1.56 5.66 4.29
N ARG A 306 0.91 6.53 5.07
CA ARG A 306 -0.13 7.45 4.58
C ARG A 306 0.38 8.89 4.56
N MET A 307 -0.06 9.64 3.54
CA MET A 307 0.35 11.03 3.35
C MET A 307 -0.07 11.97 4.48
N LEU A 308 -1.21 11.71 5.14
CA LEU A 308 -1.73 12.58 6.21
C LEU A 308 -0.82 12.56 7.45
N PRO A 309 -0.52 11.39 8.08
CA PRO A 309 0.49 11.28 9.13
C PRO A 309 1.82 11.93 8.77
N VAL A 310 2.36 11.63 7.58
CA VAL A 310 3.64 12.18 7.13
C VAL A 310 3.62 13.70 7.05
N ARG A 311 2.52 14.30 6.58
CA ARG A 311 2.36 15.76 6.54
C ARG A 311 2.39 16.39 7.93
N LEU A 312 1.83 15.72 8.93
CA LEU A 312 1.85 16.18 10.32
C LEU A 312 3.25 16.09 10.94
N LEU A 313 4.08 15.16 10.48
CA LEU A 313 5.47 14.99 10.93
C LEU A 313 6.48 15.90 10.21
N ARG A 314 6.10 16.58 9.12
CA ARG A 314 6.99 17.50 8.38
C ARG A 314 7.61 18.65 9.19
N PRO A 315 6.94 19.22 10.21
CA PRO A 315 7.57 20.23 11.05
C PRO A 315 8.81 19.71 11.78
N ILE A 316 8.82 18.42 12.11
CA ILE A 316 9.93 17.72 12.75
C ILE A 316 10.94 17.31 11.70
N PHE A 317 10.48 16.58 10.68
CA PHE A 317 11.31 16.09 9.59
C PHE A 317 11.05 16.91 8.34
N ALA A 318 11.74 18.05 8.23
CA ALA A 318 11.72 18.86 7.03
C ALA A 318 12.14 18.01 5.82
N ARG A 319 11.51 18.25 4.66
CA ARG A 319 11.92 17.59 3.42
C ARG A 319 13.37 18.01 3.13
N PRO A 320 14.31 17.06 3.03
CA PRO A 320 15.69 17.43 2.72
C PRO A 320 15.77 17.98 1.29
N LEU A 321 16.21 19.22 1.13
CA LEU A 321 16.27 19.95 -0.16
C LEU A 321 17.22 19.30 -1.17
N ARG A 322 18.17 18.48 -0.69
CA ARG A 322 19.21 17.82 -1.50
C ARG A 322 18.78 16.48 -2.09
N LEU A 323 17.61 15.98 -1.74
CA LEU A 323 17.08 14.76 -2.34
C LEU A 323 16.46 15.08 -3.70
N SER A 324 16.53 14.11 -4.63
CA SER A 324 15.89 14.22 -5.93
C SER A 324 14.44 14.68 -5.78
N SER A 325 14.00 15.56 -6.68
CA SER A 325 12.61 16.00 -6.72
C SER A 325 11.66 14.91 -7.22
N MET A 326 12.21 13.83 -7.80
CA MET A 326 11.47 12.72 -8.38
C MET A 326 11.12 11.66 -7.31
N GLY A 327 9.87 11.17 -7.40
CA GLY A 327 9.35 9.95 -6.78
C GLY A 327 9.75 9.61 -5.33
N VAL A 328 9.35 10.41 -4.33
CA VAL A 328 9.50 9.98 -2.92
C VAL A 328 8.45 8.93 -2.57
N ALA A 329 8.87 7.80 -2.01
CA ALA A 329 7.99 6.74 -1.55
C ALA A 329 7.01 7.23 -0.45
N LEU A 330 5.86 6.57 -0.38
CA LEU A 330 4.85 6.88 0.64
C LEU A 330 5.24 6.27 1.99
N GLU A 331 5.82 5.08 1.96
CA GLU A 331 6.33 4.37 3.13
C GLU A 331 7.49 5.11 3.78
N ARG A 332 7.35 5.33 5.08
CA ARG A 332 8.37 5.88 5.96
C ARG A 332 8.33 5.15 7.28
N TYR A 333 9.47 5.05 7.93
CA TYR A 333 9.56 4.50 9.27
C TYR A 333 10.12 5.56 10.21
N VAL A 334 9.50 5.72 11.37
CA VAL A 334 10.06 6.51 12.46
C VAL A 334 10.65 5.52 13.45
N ALA A 335 11.97 5.52 13.59
CA ALA A 335 12.64 4.74 14.62
C ALA A 335 12.77 5.60 15.88
N MET A 336 12.28 5.08 17.00
CA MET A 336 12.32 5.71 18.33
C MET A 336 12.92 4.74 19.31
N ASP A 337 14.13 5.02 19.72
CA ASP A 337 14.93 4.00 20.36
C ASP A 337 15.61 4.55 21.60
N THR A 338 15.65 3.74 22.64
CA THR A 338 16.28 4.07 23.92
C THR A 338 17.81 4.18 23.80
N ALA A 339 18.47 4.86 24.74
CA ALA A 339 19.91 5.13 24.68
C ALA A 339 20.76 3.87 24.44
N LYS A 340 20.40 2.76 25.12
CA LYS A 340 21.10 1.47 25.07
C LYS A 340 20.37 0.40 24.23
N ALA A 341 19.49 0.82 23.31
CA ALA A 341 18.78 -0.11 22.44
C ALA A 341 19.77 -1.01 21.66
N PRO A 342 19.50 -2.32 21.54
CA PRO A 342 20.38 -3.24 20.83
C PRO A 342 20.45 -2.92 19.34
N ALA A 343 21.54 -3.31 18.69
CA ALA A 343 21.71 -3.07 17.27
C ALA A 343 20.70 -3.86 16.43
N TYR A 344 20.15 -3.24 15.38
CA TYR A 344 19.16 -3.84 14.49
C TYR A 344 19.35 -3.38 13.04
N THR A 345 18.89 -4.19 12.09
CA THR A 345 18.91 -3.84 10.67
C THR A 345 17.75 -2.89 10.36
N LEU A 346 18.02 -1.78 9.64
CA LEU A 346 16.92 -0.91 9.20
C LEU A 346 16.01 -1.66 8.23
N PRO A 347 14.70 -1.35 8.21
CA PRO A 347 13.75 -1.99 7.32
C PRO A 347 14.12 -1.78 5.84
N GLU A 348 13.80 -2.77 5.01
CA GLU A 348 13.87 -2.64 3.56
C GLU A 348 12.73 -1.74 3.09
N THR A 349 13.04 -0.82 2.18
CA THR A 349 12.10 0.21 1.71
C THR A 349 11.73 -0.01 0.24
N GLU A 350 10.58 0.51 -0.19
CA GLU A 350 10.06 0.38 -1.56
C GLU A 350 11.07 0.78 -2.66
N CYS A 351 11.84 1.87 -2.46
CA CYS A 351 12.81 2.36 -3.44
C CYS A 351 14.27 2.08 -3.01
N PRO A 352 15.21 1.90 -3.97
CA PRO A 352 16.62 1.59 -3.70
C PRO A 352 17.39 2.69 -2.97
N ASN A 353 17.09 3.96 -3.24
CA ASN A 353 17.75 5.07 -2.57
C ASN A 353 17.00 5.40 -1.28
N VAL A 354 17.72 5.37 -0.16
CA VAL A 354 17.16 5.51 1.17
C VAL A 354 17.87 6.65 1.89
N TYR A 355 17.10 7.42 2.66
CA TYR A 355 17.62 8.43 3.55
C TYR A 355 17.22 8.15 4.99
N VAL A 356 18.16 8.41 5.91
CA VAL A 356 17.95 8.38 7.37
C VAL A 356 18.17 9.80 7.87
N HIS A 357 17.12 10.41 8.39
CA HIS A 357 17.15 11.75 8.95
C HIS A 357 17.10 11.68 10.47
N GLN A 358 18.19 12.06 11.13
CA GLN A 358 18.27 12.05 12.59
C GLN A 358 17.70 13.36 13.15
N ALA A 359 16.63 13.27 13.93
CA ALA A 359 16.01 14.44 14.56
C ALA A 359 16.50 14.67 15.99
N VAL A 360 16.54 13.60 16.81
CA VAL A 360 16.88 13.67 18.24
C VAL A 360 17.93 12.62 18.56
N GLY A 361 18.89 12.96 19.43
CA GLY A 361 19.93 12.03 19.87
C GLY A 361 20.90 11.60 18.75
N THR A 362 21.73 10.61 19.04
CA THR A 362 22.77 10.14 18.12
C THR A 362 22.74 8.62 17.99
N ARG A 363 23.09 8.13 16.80
CA ARG A 363 23.20 6.71 16.50
C ARG A 363 24.40 6.40 15.62
N PHE A 364 24.98 5.22 15.80
CA PHE A 364 25.93 4.69 14.82
C PHE A 364 25.17 3.97 13.72
N ILE A 365 25.42 4.37 12.48
CA ILE A 365 24.91 3.66 11.31
C ILE A 365 26.07 2.94 10.66
N ILE A 366 25.97 1.62 10.60
CA ILE A 366 26.95 0.73 9.97
C ILE A 366 26.36 0.25 8.65
N LEU A 367 26.96 0.66 7.54
CA LEU A 367 26.60 0.23 6.20
C LEU A 367 27.40 -1.02 5.85
N ARG A 368 26.78 -2.19 6.00
CA ARG A 368 27.38 -3.47 5.63
C ARG A 368 27.13 -3.74 4.14
N PRO A 369 28.11 -4.18 3.35
CA PRO A 369 27.85 -4.55 1.96
C PRO A 369 26.91 -5.77 1.88
N THR A 370 26.11 -5.85 0.82
CA THR A 370 25.28 -7.02 0.52
C THR A 370 26.12 -8.30 0.34
N SER A 371 25.49 -9.47 0.41
CA SER A 371 26.17 -10.77 0.27
C SER A 371 26.97 -10.87 -1.01
N GLU A 372 26.42 -10.36 -2.10
CA GLU A 372 26.96 -10.40 -3.45
C GLU A 372 28.21 -9.52 -3.57
N CYS A 373 28.20 -8.37 -2.89
CA CYS A 373 29.29 -7.38 -2.95
C CYS A 373 30.28 -7.44 -1.78
N ARG A 374 30.13 -8.38 -0.84
CA ARG A 374 30.92 -8.47 0.39
C ARG A 374 32.44 -8.56 0.17
N GLN A 375 32.87 -9.18 -0.94
CA GLN A 375 34.29 -9.34 -1.26
C GLN A 375 34.93 -8.10 -1.90
N ARG A 376 34.14 -7.21 -2.50
CA ARG A 376 34.63 -6.03 -3.23
C ARG A 376 34.43 -4.74 -2.47
N CYS A 377 33.38 -4.65 -1.65
CA CYS A 377 32.98 -3.42 -0.98
C CYS A 377 33.30 -3.49 0.51
N ARG A 378 33.79 -2.40 1.10
CA ARG A 378 34.20 -2.32 2.51
C ARG A 378 33.02 -1.92 3.38
N THR A 379 32.94 -2.40 4.62
CA THR A 379 31.93 -1.91 5.57
C THR A 379 32.24 -0.48 5.98
N LEU A 380 31.23 0.40 5.93
CA LEU A 380 31.36 1.80 6.33
C LEU A 380 30.61 2.00 7.65
N SER A 381 31.06 2.95 8.45
CA SER A 381 30.37 3.34 9.67
C SER A 381 30.45 4.84 9.88
N LEU A 382 29.40 5.42 10.44
CA LEU A 382 29.36 6.82 10.79
C LEU A 382 28.50 7.05 12.04
N ARG A 383 28.80 8.12 12.75
CA ARG A 383 27.96 8.64 13.83
C ARG A 383 26.99 9.65 13.23
N LEU A 384 25.70 9.34 13.23
CA LEU A 384 24.67 10.23 12.70
C LEU A 384 24.18 11.16 13.81
N ALA A 385 24.57 12.43 13.70
CA ALA A 385 24.24 13.49 14.64
C ALA A 385 22.86 14.12 14.35
N PRO A 386 22.24 14.85 15.31
CA PRO A 386 20.98 15.54 15.07
C PRO A 386 21.08 16.52 13.90
N SER A 387 19.99 16.65 13.14
CA SER A 387 19.89 17.45 11.92
C SER A 387 20.77 16.99 10.75
N PHE A 388 21.40 15.81 10.83
CA PHE A 388 22.07 15.20 9.68
C PHE A 388 21.19 14.17 9.00
N VAL A 389 21.33 14.09 7.68
CA VAL A 389 20.68 13.13 6.81
C VAL A 389 21.75 12.27 6.17
N LEU A 390 21.68 10.96 6.39
CA LEU A 390 22.45 9.96 5.65
C LEU A 390 21.65 9.52 4.43
N ASN A 391 22.27 9.48 3.27
CA ASN A 391 21.73 8.87 2.06
C ASN A 391 22.59 7.66 1.67
N TYR A 392 21.95 6.55 1.33
CA TYR A 392 22.60 5.33 0.85
C TYR A 392 21.68 4.58 -0.11
N ASN A 393 22.24 3.60 -0.82
CA ASN A 393 21.47 2.73 -1.71
C ASN A 393 21.45 1.29 -1.16
N TRP A 394 20.25 0.75 -0.91
CA TRP A 394 20.11 -0.55 -0.25
C TRP A 394 20.48 -1.75 -1.13
N LEU A 395 20.62 -1.54 -2.46
CA LEU A 395 21.14 -2.57 -3.38
C LEU A 395 22.58 -2.95 -3.02
N TYR A 396 23.39 -2.00 -2.55
CA TYR A 396 24.80 -2.23 -2.20
C TYR A 396 25.02 -2.34 -0.70
N TRP A 397 24.21 -1.65 0.10
CA TRP A 397 24.42 -1.48 1.54
C TRP A 397 23.22 -1.93 2.36
N LYS A 398 23.41 -2.89 3.26
CA LYS A 398 22.47 -3.25 4.32
C LYS A 398 22.82 -2.47 5.59
N PRO A 399 22.00 -1.49 5.98
CA PRO A 399 22.27 -0.63 7.14
C PRO A 399 21.96 -1.34 8.46
N ILE A 400 22.78 -1.06 9.47
CA ILE A 400 22.58 -1.50 10.86
C ILE A 400 22.64 -0.26 11.73
N SER A 401 21.59 -0.01 12.50
CA SER A 401 21.54 1.00 13.55
C SER A 401 22.09 0.39 14.83
N ALA A 402 23.06 1.05 15.44
CA ALA A 402 23.73 0.62 16.67
C ALA A 402 23.74 1.76 17.71
N PRO A 403 23.71 1.42 19.01
CA PRO A 403 23.74 2.42 20.06
C PRO A 403 25.04 3.21 20.04
N ASP A 404 24.95 4.50 20.36
CA ASP A 404 26.12 5.35 20.58
C ASP A 404 26.55 5.21 22.05
N PRO A 405 27.75 4.69 22.34
CA PRO A 405 28.18 4.44 23.73
C PRO A 405 28.28 5.72 24.57
N ILE A 406 28.30 6.89 23.94
CA ILE A 406 28.39 8.19 24.60
C ILE A 406 26.98 8.81 24.77
N ALA A 407 25.99 8.35 24.02
CA ALA A 407 24.64 8.91 24.08
C ALA A 407 23.88 8.40 25.30
N GLU A 408 23.38 9.31 26.13
CA GLU A 408 22.60 8.98 27.33
C GLU A 408 21.09 9.10 27.10
N GLY A 409 20.66 9.71 25.98
CA GLY A 409 19.26 9.98 25.68
C GLY A 409 18.65 9.10 24.59
N ILE A 410 17.33 9.22 24.45
CA ILE A 410 16.55 8.60 23.36
C ILE A 410 17.00 9.16 22.00
N SER A 411 16.94 8.33 20.98
CA SER A 411 17.18 8.73 19.60
C SER A 411 15.92 8.60 18.76
N ILE A 412 15.65 9.61 17.92
CA ILE A 412 14.53 9.60 16.98
C ILE A 412 15.07 9.87 15.58
N SER A 413 14.75 8.97 14.65
CA SER A 413 15.12 9.10 13.25
C SER A 413 13.96 8.77 12.31
N LEU A 414 13.92 9.44 11.16
CA LEU A 414 13.01 9.15 10.06
C LEU A 414 13.76 8.46 8.94
N ILE A 415 13.25 7.30 8.53
CA ILE A 415 13.75 6.51 7.42
C ILE A 415 12.72 6.61 6.28
N GLY A 416 13.18 6.92 5.08
CA GLY A 416 12.33 6.93 3.89
C GLY A 416 13.13 6.69 2.63
N SER A 417 12.45 6.43 1.53
CA SER A 417 13.10 6.11 0.25
C SER A 417 12.59 6.94 -0.92
N TYR A 418 13.35 6.96 -2.01
CA TYR A 418 12.98 7.66 -3.24
C TYR A 418 13.52 6.97 -4.50
N CYS A 419 12.76 7.15 -5.57
CA CYS A 419 13.00 6.74 -6.94
C CYS A 419 13.04 8.06 -7.77
#